data_AF-A0A7Y7IYP0-F1
#
_entry.id   AF-A0A7Y7IYP0-F1
#
_cell.length_a   1.000
_cell.length_b   1.000
_cell.length_c   1.000
_cell.angle_alpha   90.00
_cell.angle_beta   90.00
_cell.angle_gamma   90.00
#
_symmetry.space_group_name_H-M   'P 1'
#
loop_
_entity.id
_entity.type
_entity.pdbx_description
1 polymer ?
#
loop_
_entity_poly.entity_id
_entity_poly.type
_entity_poly.pdbx_seq_one_letter_code
_entity_poly.pdbx_strand_id
1 'polypeptide(L)'
;LGLALVAGVGLALVSGLSRLGEDVVDAPLQILRTLPALALVPLFILWFGIGETPKILLVALGATFPIYLNLHKGIRAIDPKLLEMARTLGLSRGRTIRDVILPGALPDLLVGLRFAVGISWLMLVVAEQVNADSGIGHMMMDAQDFLRTDIILVGLVIYGLLGLASDQVVRLLETTLLAWRPVYRGGRAS
;
A
#
# COMPACT_ATOMS: atom_id res chain seq x y z
N LEU A 1 -2.29 5.32 5.70
CA LEU A 1 -2.87 5.11 4.35
C LEU A 1 -2.94 6.39 3.50
N GLY A 2 -3.57 7.48 3.97
CA GLY A 2 -3.66 8.72 3.18
C GLY A 2 -2.30 9.25 2.67
N LEU A 3 -1.30 9.32 3.55
CA LEU A 3 0.08 9.70 3.19
C LEU A 3 0.67 8.78 2.11
N ALA A 4 0.48 7.47 2.26
CA ALA A 4 0.98 6.47 1.32
C ALA A 4 0.32 6.59 -0.06
N LEU A 5 -0.99 6.89 -0.09
CA LEU A 5 -1.72 7.10 -1.32
C LEU A 5 -1.20 8.32 -2.07
N VAL A 6 -1.04 9.45 -1.38
CA VAL A 6 -0.51 10.69 -1.98
C VAL A 6 0.91 10.47 -2.50
N ALA A 7 1.79 9.89 -1.69
CA ALA A 7 3.18 9.61 -2.08
C ALA A 7 3.26 8.62 -3.25
N GLY A 8 2.56 7.48 -3.14
CA GLY A 8 2.59 6.41 -4.14
C GLY A 8 2.00 6.84 -5.48
N VAL A 9 0.88 7.57 -5.46
CA VAL A 9 0.26 8.11 -6.68
C VAL A 9 1.16 9.16 -7.33
N GLY A 10 1.72 10.08 -6.53
CA GLY A 10 2.62 11.11 -7.03
C GLY A 10 3.86 10.52 -7.70
N LEU A 11 4.53 9.58 -7.03
CA LEU A 11 5.70 8.89 -7.57
C LEU A 11 5.37 8.10 -8.84
N ALA A 12 4.25 7.38 -8.87
CA ALA A 12 3.84 6.57 -10.01
C ALA A 12 3.45 7.41 -11.22
N LEU A 13 2.85 8.59 -11.03
CA LEU A 13 2.58 9.51 -12.12
C LEU A 13 3.88 10.09 -12.70
N VAL A 14 4.85 10.46 -11.84
CA VAL A 14 6.14 10.98 -12.29
C VAL A 14 6.92 9.93 -13.09
N SER A 15 7.03 8.70 -12.58
CA SER A 15 7.78 7.63 -13.26
C SER A 15 7.01 6.97 -14.40
N GLY A 16 5.68 6.91 -14.31
CA GLY A 16 4.80 6.33 -15.34
C GLY A 16 4.73 7.18 -16.60
N LEU A 17 4.84 8.51 -16.47
CA LEU A 17 4.73 9.46 -17.57
C LEU A 17 6.07 9.88 -18.18
N SER A 18 7.20 9.51 -17.56
CA SER A 18 8.53 9.91 -18.02
C SER A 18 9.54 8.76 -17.95
N ARG A 19 10.32 8.55 -19.03
CA ARG A 19 11.42 7.58 -19.06
C ARG A 19 12.55 7.92 -18.07
N LEU A 20 12.86 9.21 -17.92
CA LEU A 20 13.85 9.66 -16.93
C LEU A 20 13.36 9.48 -15.49
N GLY A 21 12.06 9.69 -15.24
CA GLY A 21 11.47 9.45 -13.93
C GLY A 21 11.42 7.95 -13.59
N GLU A 22 11.26 7.08 -14.58
CA GLU A 22 11.39 5.62 -14.41
C GLU A 22 12.76 5.28 -13.82
N ASP A 23 13.85 5.61 -14.51
CA ASP A 23 15.20 5.27 -14.06
C ASP A 23 15.58 5.89 -12.71
N VAL A 24 15.16 7.13 -12.46
CA VAL A 24 15.50 7.88 -11.23
C VAL A 24 14.66 7.46 -10.04
N VAL A 25 13.40 7.05 -10.22
CA VAL A 25 12.49 6.71 -9.12
C VAL A 25 12.47 5.23 -8.82
N ASP A 26 12.59 4.36 -9.84
CA ASP A 26 12.53 2.91 -9.61
C ASP A 26 13.72 2.42 -8.79
N ALA A 27 14.94 2.88 -9.08
CA ALA A 27 16.13 2.39 -8.37
C ALA A 27 16.07 2.68 -6.85
N PRO A 28 15.80 3.92 -6.38
CA PRO A 28 15.62 4.19 -4.95
C PRO A 28 14.47 3.40 -4.33
N LEU A 29 13.34 3.25 -5.03
CA LEU A 29 12.20 2.50 -4.50
C LEU A 29 12.48 1.00 -4.41
N GLN A 30 13.22 0.43 -5.35
CA GLN A 30 13.65 -0.96 -5.28
C GLN A 30 14.60 -1.18 -4.10
N ILE A 31 15.59 -0.31 -3.91
CA ILE A 31 16.49 -0.35 -2.75
C ILE A 31 15.68 -0.25 -1.45
N LEU A 32 14.80 0.74 -1.34
CA LEU A 32 14.01 0.95 -0.13
C LEU A 32 13.06 -0.22 0.15
N ARG A 33 12.54 -0.90 -0.88
CA ARG A 33 11.73 -2.12 -0.74
C ARG A 33 12.54 -3.32 -0.24
N THR A 34 13.83 -3.39 -0.58
CA THR A 34 14.71 -4.48 -0.12
C THR A 34 15.15 -4.31 1.33
N LEU A 35 15.08 -3.09 1.87
CA LEU A 35 15.41 -2.86 3.27
C LEU A 35 14.34 -3.51 4.17
N PRO A 36 14.74 -4.36 5.13
CA PRO A 36 13.78 -4.95 6.04
C PRO A 36 13.16 -3.84 6.89
N ALA A 37 11.83 -3.79 6.93
CA ALA A 37 11.08 -2.79 7.69
C ALA A 37 11.53 -2.69 9.15
N LEU A 38 11.86 -3.83 9.76
CA LEU A 38 12.39 -3.93 11.12
C LEU A 38 13.68 -3.13 11.32
N ALA A 39 14.56 -3.08 10.32
CA ALA A 39 15.81 -2.32 10.41
C ALA A 39 15.59 -0.80 10.31
N LEU A 40 14.46 -0.36 9.76
CA LEU A 40 14.11 1.06 9.68
C LEU A 40 13.54 1.59 11.00
N VAL A 41 12.97 0.72 11.84
CA VAL A 41 12.34 1.11 13.11
C VAL A 41 13.27 1.97 14.01
N PRO A 42 14.48 1.51 14.38
CA PRO A 42 15.35 2.29 15.26
C PRO A 42 15.79 3.63 14.65
N LEU A 43 15.94 3.70 13.32
CA LEU A 43 16.30 4.94 12.64
C LEU A 43 15.19 5.99 12.73
N PHE A 44 13.93 5.55 12.56
CA PHE A 44 12.77 6.41 12.71
C PHE A 44 12.58 6.88 14.15
N ILE A 45 12.87 6.02 15.13
CA ILE A 45 12.90 6.42 16.55
C ILE A 45 13.96 7.47 16.80
N LEU A 46 15.16 7.29 16.27
CA LEU A 46 16.27 8.23 16.45
C LEU A 46 15.91 9.62 15.88
N TRP A 47 15.23 9.68 14.74
CA TRP A 47 14.87 10.94 14.10
C TRP A 47 13.63 11.61 14.67
N PHE A 48 12.60 10.83 15.03
CA PHE A 48 11.27 11.36 15.37
C PHE A 48 10.87 11.11 16.84
N GLY A 49 11.71 10.43 17.62
CA GLY A 49 11.43 10.04 19.00
C GLY A 49 10.54 8.81 19.13
N ILE A 50 10.14 8.52 20.37
CA ILE A 50 9.16 7.48 20.71
C ILE A 50 7.75 8.07 20.58
N GLY A 51 6.79 7.29 20.07
CA GLY A 51 5.39 7.72 19.96
C GLY A 51 4.72 7.27 18.66
N GLU A 52 3.64 7.95 18.28
CA GLU A 52 2.81 7.59 17.12
C GLU A 52 3.45 7.97 15.77
N THR A 53 4.21 9.06 15.72
CA THR A 53 4.79 9.59 14.47
C THR A 53 5.66 8.56 13.73
N PRO A 54 6.66 7.91 14.36
CA PRO A 54 7.43 6.84 13.71
C PRO A 54 6.56 5.71 13.17
N LYS A 55 5.54 5.27 13.93
CA LYS A 55 4.64 4.18 13.54
C LYS A 55 3.87 4.54 12.27
N ILE A 56 3.27 5.73 12.25
CA ILE A 56 2.49 6.24 11.10
C ILE A 56 3.38 6.33 9.86
N LEU A 57 4.61 6.83 9.99
CA LEU A 57 5.51 6.98 8.86
C LEU A 57 6.03 5.64 8.33
N LEU A 58 6.36 4.68 9.20
CA LEU A 58 6.75 3.33 8.79
C LEU A 58 5.61 2.62 8.05
N VAL A 59 4.39 2.70 8.59
CA VAL A 59 3.19 2.17 7.95
C VAL A 59 2.96 2.83 6.59
N ALA A 60 3.07 4.16 6.52
CA ALA A 60 2.92 4.90 5.27
C ALA A 60 4.00 4.51 4.24
N LEU A 61 5.25 4.33 4.68
CA LEU A 61 6.35 3.91 3.82
C LEU A 61 6.09 2.54 3.21
N GLY A 62 5.76 1.55 4.03
CA GLY A 62 5.43 0.19 3.58
C GLY A 62 4.24 0.15 2.64
N ALA A 63 3.20 0.93 2.95
CA ALA A 63 1.99 1.01 2.13
C ALA A 63 2.20 1.74 0.79
N THR A 64 3.25 2.56 0.66
CA THR A 64 3.53 3.34 -0.56
C THR A 64 3.93 2.43 -1.72
N PHE A 65 4.71 1.37 -1.45
CA PHE A 65 5.23 0.47 -2.50
C PHE A 65 4.15 -0.22 -3.34
N PRO A 66 3.18 -0.95 -2.77
CA PRO A 66 2.15 -1.60 -3.58
C PRO A 66 1.28 -0.59 -4.34
N ILE A 67 1.03 0.60 -3.79
CA ILE A 67 0.31 1.68 -4.47
C ILE A 67 1.10 2.15 -5.69
N TYR A 68 2.38 2.47 -5.49
CA TYR A 68 3.28 2.89 -6.55
C TYR A 68 3.38 1.85 -7.67
N LEU A 69 3.75 0.61 -7.31
CA LEU A 69 4.05 -0.44 -8.29
C LEU A 69 2.82 -0.80 -9.14
N ASN A 70 1.65 -0.91 -8.51
CA ASN A 70 0.44 -1.25 -9.27
C ASN A 70 -0.05 -0.09 -10.11
N LEU A 71 -0.06 1.15 -9.60
CA LEU A 71 -0.47 2.29 -10.42
C LEU A 71 0.50 2.52 -11.58
N HIS A 72 1.82 2.43 -11.35
CA HIS A 72 2.81 2.55 -12.42
C HIS A 72 2.58 1.50 -13.52
N LYS A 73 2.35 0.24 -13.12
CA LYS A 73 2.00 -0.85 -14.05
C LYS A 73 0.73 -0.52 -14.83
N GLY A 74 -0.33 -0.04 -14.15
CA GLY A 74 -1.59 0.35 -14.78
C GLY A 74 -1.40 1.47 -15.80
N ILE A 75 -0.60 2.49 -15.48
CA ILE A 75 -0.28 3.60 -16.40
C ILE A 75 0.43 3.08 -17.66
N ARG A 76 1.41 2.18 -17.49
CA ARG A 76 2.18 1.61 -18.62
C ARG A 76 1.39 0.62 -19.47
N ALA A 77 0.32 0.04 -18.93
CA ALA A 77 -0.55 -0.90 -19.63
C ALA A 77 -1.61 -0.23 -20.52
N ILE A 78 -1.73 1.11 -20.49
CA ILE A 78 -2.69 1.85 -21.31
C ILE A 78 -2.37 1.68 -22.79
N ASP A 79 -3.41 1.39 -23.59
CA ASP A 79 -3.28 1.27 -25.04
C ASP A 79 -2.74 2.58 -25.66
N PRO A 80 -1.60 2.54 -26.38
CA PRO A 80 -1.06 3.68 -27.10
C PRO A 80 -2.10 4.38 -28.00
N LYS A 81 -3.06 3.64 -28.55
CA LYS A 81 -4.14 4.21 -29.39
C LYS A 81 -5.04 5.16 -28.62
N LEU A 82 -5.30 4.92 -27.33
CA LEU A 82 -6.07 5.85 -26.49
C LEU A 82 -5.30 7.15 -26.27
N LEU A 83 -3.98 7.07 -26.13
CA LEU A 83 -3.11 8.24 -26.00
C LEU A 83 -2.99 9.01 -27.32
N GLU A 84 -2.92 8.32 -28.46
CA GLU A 84 -2.96 8.93 -29.79
C GLU A 84 -4.30 9.61 -30.07
N MET A 85 -5.41 8.94 -29.78
CA MET A 85 -6.75 9.51 -29.88
C MET A 85 -6.85 10.79 -29.04
N ALA A 86 -6.37 10.76 -27.80
CA ALA A 86 -6.38 11.93 -26.93
C ALA A 86 -5.60 13.12 -27.53
N ARG A 87 -4.47 12.84 -28.18
CA ARG A 87 -3.67 13.85 -28.90
C ARG A 87 -4.41 14.40 -30.13
N THR A 88 -5.08 13.54 -30.91
CA THR A 88 -5.86 13.97 -32.08
C THR A 88 -7.05 14.85 -31.71
N LEU A 89 -7.64 14.63 -30.53
CA LEU A 89 -8.71 15.46 -29.96
C LEU A 89 -8.19 16.77 -29.33
N GLY A 90 -6.88 17.04 -29.37
CA GLY A 90 -6.28 18.26 -28.82
C GLY A 90 -6.30 18.34 -27.29
N LEU A 91 -6.40 17.20 -26.58
CA LEU A 91 -6.37 17.19 -25.12
C LEU A 91 -4.99 17.65 -24.60
N SER A 92 -4.99 18.56 -23.64
CA SER A 92 -3.78 18.97 -22.93
C SER A 92 -3.27 17.84 -22.03
N ARG A 93 -1.97 17.86 -21.66
CA ARG A 93 -1.35 16.82 -20.81
C ARG A 93 -2.14 16.54 -19.52
N GLY A 94 -2.62 17.59 -18.85
CA GLY A 94 -3.43 17.44 -17.64
C GLY A 94 -4.78 16.75 -17.88
N ARG A 95 -5.44 17.06 -19.01
CA ARG A 95 -6.70 16.40 -19.39
C ARG A 95 -6.46 14.95 -19.81
N THR A 96 -5.39 14.65 -20.54
CA THR A 96 -5.01 13.27 -20.84
C THR A 96 -4.78 12.46 -19.57
N ILE A 97 -4.09 13.04 -18.57
CA ILE A 97 -3.87 12.37 -17.28
C ILE A 97 -5.19 12.10 -16.58
N ARG A 98 -6.06 13.10 -16.48
CA ARG A 98 -7.32 13.00 -15.74
C ARG A 98 -8.38 12.13 -16.42
N ASP A 99 -8.50 12.22 -17.74
CA ASP A 99 -9.65 11.68 -18.47
C ASP A 99 -9.32 10.35 -19.18
N VAL A 100 -8.03 10.01 -19.31
CA VAL A 100 -7.59 8.76 -19.96
C VAL A 100 -6.73 7.92 -19.01
N ILE A 101 -5.68 8.52 -18.44
CA ILE A 101 -4.66 7.75 -17.71
C ILE A 101 -5.16 7.31 -16.33
N LEU A 102 -5.65 8.24 -15.52
CA LEU A 102 -6.22 7.95 -14.21
C LEU A 102 -7.36 6.93 -14.27
N PRO A 103 -8.40 7.10 -15.12
CA PRO A 103 -9.47 6.11 -15.21
C PRO A 103 -9.00 4.77 -15.79
N GLY A 104 -8.06 4.77 -16.74
CA GLY A 104 -7.49 3.55 -17.30
C GLY A 104 -6.66 2.74 -16.29
N ALA A 105 -5.91 3.42 -15.41
CA ALA A 105 -5.06 2.81 -14.40
C ALA A 105 -5.76 2.61 -13.03
N LEU A 106 -6.99 3.12 -12.86
CA LEU A 106 -7.77 3.02 -11.63
C LEU A 106 -7.94 1.57 -11.14
N PRO A 107 -8.20 0.56 -11.99
CA PRO A 107 -8.33 -0.82 -11.53
C PRO A 107 -7.05 -1.34 -10.87
N ASP A 108 -5.88 -1.05 -11.45
CA ASP A 108 -4.60 -1.44 -10.87
C ASP A 108 -4.30 -0.66 -9.59
N LEU A 109 -4.66 0.63 -9.52
CA LEU A 109 -4.54 1.41 -8.28
C LEU A 109 -5.34 0.79 -7.14
N LEU A 110 -6.56 0.31 -7.40
CA LEU A 110 -7.40 -0.36 -6.39
C LEU A 110 -6.76 -1.67 -5.90
N VAL A 111 -6.16 -2.45 -6.80
CA VAL A 111 -5.39 -3.65 -6.42
C VAL A 111 -4.19 -3.25 -5.54
N GLY A 112 -3.47 -2.19 -5.91
CA GLY A 112 -2.38 -1.65 -5.11
C GLY A 112 -2.82 -1.20 -3.72
N LEU A 113 -3.96 -0.50 -3.63
CA LEU A 113 -4.54 -0.05 -2.36
C LEU A 113 -4.92 -1.24 -1.47
N ARG A 114 -5.49 -2.31 -2.04
CA ARG A 114 -5.81 -3.54 -1.30
C ARG A 114 -4.55 -4.13 -0.66
N PHE A 115 -3.48 -4.29 -1.43
CA PHE A 115 -2.21 -4.77 -0.89
C PHE A 115 -1.63 -3.80 0.16
N ALA A 116 -1.79 -2.50 -0.04
CA ALA A 116 -1.34 -1.47 0.89
C ALA A 116 -2.02 -1.56 2.25
N VAL A 117 -3.31 -1.91 2.30
CA VAL A 117 -4.03 -2.12 3.56
C VAL A 117 -3.47 -3.32 4.33
N GLY A 118 -3.27 -4.46 3.65
CA GLY A 118 -2.68 -5.64 4.27
C GLY A 118 -1.26 -5.40 4.80
N ILE A 119 -0.43 -4.70 4.02
CA ILE A 119 0.92 -4.31 4.45
C ILE A 119 0.87 -3.31 5.61
N SER A 120 -0.05 -2.34 5.57
CA SER A 120 -0.21 -1.36 6.64
C SER A 120 -0.51 -2.04 7.97
N TRP A 121 -1.39 -3.05 7.93
CA TRP A 121 -1.72 -3.86 9.11
C TRP A 121 -0.49 -4.54 9.70
N LEU A 122 0.26 -5.30 8.88
CA LEU A 122 1.47 -5.99 9.34
C LEU A 122 2.52 -5.02 9.89
N MET A 123 2.71 -3.88 9.22
CA MET A 123 3.65 -2.85 9.65
C MET A 123 3.23 -2.18 10.96
N LEU A 124 1.93 -1.98 11.19
CA LEU A 124 1.41 -1.44 12.44
C LEU A 124 1.70 -2.38 13.60
N VAL A 125 1.38 -3.67 13.45
CA VAL A 125 1.66 -4.70 14.47
C VAL A 125 3.14 -4.69 14.85
N VAL A 126 4.02 -4.72 13.84
CA VAL A 126 5.48 -4.69 14.07
C VAL A 126 5.92 -3.41 14.76
N ALA A 127 5.38 -2.25 14.37
CA ALA A 127 5.72 -0.98 14.98
C ALA A 127 5.26 -0.90 16.45
N GLU A 128 4.10 -1.49 16.78
CA GLU A 128 3.60 -1.57 18.15
C GLU A 128 4.47 -2.46 19.06
N GLN A 129 5.05 -3.55 18.53
CA GLN A 129 5.90 -4.44 19.32
C GLN A 129 7.22 -3.78 19.77
N VAL A 130 7.75 -2.86 18.96
CA VAL A 130 9.12 -2.33 19.16
C VAL A 130 9.11 -0.96 19.85
N ASN A 131 8.09 -0.14 19.61
CA ASN A 131 8.14 1.30 19.91
C ASN A 131 6.79 1.86 20.35
N ALA A 132 6.08 1.16 21.23
CA ALA A 132 4.81 1.65 21.74
C ALA A 132 4.75 1.52 23.26
N ASP A 133 4.26 2.59 23.91
CA ASP A 133 3.92 2.59 25.34
C ASP A 133 2.46 2.11 25.58
N SER A 134 1.75 1.74 24.52
CA SER A 134 0.39 1.23 24.53
C SER A 134 0.06 0.54 23.21
N GLY A 135 -0.85 -0.42 23.23
CA GLY A 135 -1.25 -1.19 22.04
C GLY A 135 -1.26 -2.69 22.32
N ILE A 136 -1.85 -3.45 21.41
CA ILE A 136 -1.89 -4.92 21.55
C ILE A 136 -0.48 -5.46 21.42
N GLY A 137 0.34 -4.87 20.55
CA GLY A 137 1.70 -5.32 20.36
C GLY A 137 2.60 -5.08 21.58
N HIS A 138 2.45 -3.92 22.21
CA HIS A 138 3.14 -3.61 23.46
C HIS A 138 2.74 -4.59 24.58
N MET A 139 1.44 -4.83 24.76
CA MET A 139 0.93 -5.77 25.76
C MET A 139 1.46 -7.20 25.56
N MET A 140 1.59 -7.64 24.31
CA MET A 140 2.17 -8.94 23.99
C MET A 140 3.68 -9.00 24.29
N MET A 141 4.41 -7.91 24.04
CA MET A 141 5.83 -7.81 24.37
C MET A 141 6.06 -7.85 25.90
N ASP A 142 5.27 -7.10 26.66
CA ASP A 142 5.32 -7.13 28.13
C ASP A 142 4.99 -8.53 28.66
N ALA A 143 3.97 -9.17 28.11
CA ALA A 143 3.60 -10.54 28.47
C ALA A 143 4.73 -11.54 28.16
N GLN A 144 5.49 -11.33 27.09
CA GLN A 144 6.66 -12.13 26.73
C GLN A 144 7.75 -12.04 27.77
N ASP A 145 8.03 -10.84 28.30
CA ASP A 145 9.04 -10.64 29.35
C ASP A 145 8.71 -11.40 30.64
N PHE A 146 7.42 -11.58 30.94
CA PHE A 146 6.93 -12.39 32.06
C PHE A 146 6.55 -13.82 31.68
N LEU A 147 6.84 -14.28 30.46
CA LEU A 147 6.51 -15.61 29.92
C LEU A 147 5.01 -15.98 30.05
N ARG A 148 4.13 -14.97 30.05
CA ARG A 148 2.67 -15.11 30.15
C ARG A 148 2.07 -15.47 28.79
N THR A 149 2.17 -16.75 28.47
CA THR A 149 1.76 -17.30 27.17
C THR A 149 0.26 -17.15 26.93
N ASP A 150 -0.55 -17.17 27.98
CA ASP A 150 -1.99 -16.91 27.95
C ASP A 150 -2.33 -15.56 27.33
N ILE A 151 -1.65 -14.49 27.74
CA ILE A 151 -1.87 -13.13 27.22
C ILE A 151 -1.40 -13.02 25.76
N ILE A 152 -0.25 -13.63 25.44
CA ILE A 152 0.29 -13.64 24.07
C ILE A 152 -0.69 -14.34 23.10
N LEU A 153 -1.25 -15.48 23.51
CA LEU A 153 -2.24 -16.21 22.71
C LEU A 153 -3.51 -15.38 22.48
N VAL A 154 -4.02 -14.71 23.51
CA VAL A 154 -5.18 -13.81 23.37
C VAL A 154 -4.87 -12.66 22.41
N GLY A 155 -3.70 -12.03 22.53
CA GLY A 155 -3.27 -10.97 21.62
C GLY A 155 -3.18 -11.44 20.17
N LEU A 156 -2.65 -12.64 19.93
CA LEU A 156 -2.58 -13.24 18.59
C LEU A 156 -3.97 -13.51 18.00
N VAL A 157 -4.92 -13.97 18.81
CA VAL A 157 -6.32 -14.16 18.39
C VAL A 157 -6.95 -12.82 18.03
N ILE A 158 -6.76 -11.78 18.85
CA ILE A 158 -7.27 -10.43 18.57
C ILE A 158 -6.69 -9.90 17.25
N TYR A 159 -5.38 -10.03 17.03
CA TYR A 159 -4.77 -9.63 15.76
C TYR A 159 -5.27 -10.45 14.56
N GLY A 160 -5.50 -11.75 14.74
CA GLY A 160 -6.11 -12.60 13.72
C GLY A 160 -7.51 -12.12 13.33
N LEU A 161 -8.35 -11.79 14.33
CA LEU A 161 -9.71 -11.28 14.11
C LEU A 161 -9.71 -9.90 13.44
N LEU A 162 -8.85 -8.98 13.89
CA LEU A 162 -8.74 -7.66 13.29
C LEU A 162 -8.15 -7.70 11.87
N GLY A 163 -7.20 -8.62 11.63
CA GLY A 163 -6.66 -8.89 10.30
C GLY A 163 -7.75 -9.42 9.36
N LEU A 164 -8.53 -10.40 9.80
CA LEU A 164 -9.69 -10.92 9.05
C LEU A 164 -10.73 -9.85 8.79
N ALA A 165 -11.08 -9.03 9.78
CA ALA A 165 -12.03 -7.94 9.62
C ALA A 165 -11.55 -6.91 8.58
N SER A 166 -10.27 -6.51 8.67
CA SER A 166 -9.66 -5.57 7.74
C SER A 166 -9.65 -6.13 6.31
N ASP A 167 -9.28 -7.40 6.16
CA ASP A 167 -9.27 -8.09 4.89
C ASP A 167 -10.67 -8.21 4.27
N GLN A 168 -11.71 -8.48 5.08
CA GLN A 168 -13.09 -8.49 4.60
C GLN A 168 -13.56 -7.11 4.13
N VAL A 169 -13.25 -6.04 4.88
CA VAL A 169 -13.55 -4.67 4.46
C VAL A 169 -12.91 -4.36 3.10
N VAL A 170 -11.68 -4.81 2.90
CA VAL A 170 -10.98 -4.61 1.63
C VAL A 170 -11.61 -5.40 0.49
N ARG A 171 -12.01 -6.66 0.71
CA ARG A 171 -12.74 -7.47 -0.30
C ARG A 171 -14.09 -6.85 -0.66
N LEU A 172 -14.81 -6.30 0.31
CA LEU A 172 -16.07 -5.57 0.09
C LEU A 172 -15.86 -4.32 -0.77
N LEU A 173 -14.82 -3.55 -0.48
CA LEU A 173 -14.45 -2.39 -1.29
C LEU A 173 -14.02 -2.80 -2.71
N GLU A 174 -13.25 -3.87 -2.85
CA GLU A 174 -12.80 -4.41 -4.15
C GLU A 174 -14.00 -4.85 -5.00
N THR A 175 -14.92 -5.63 -4.44
CA THR A 175 -16.11 -6.11 -5.15
C THR A 175 -17.07 -4.98 -5.54
N THR A 176 -17.19 -3.95 -4.71
CA THR A 176 -18.05 -2.79 -5.01
C THR A 176 -17.42 -1.88 -6.09
N LEU A 177 -16.11 -1.63 -6.00
CA LEU A 177 -15.40 -0.71 -6.91
C LEU A 177 -15.01 -1.36 -8.25
N LEU A 178 -14.81 -2.68 -8.28
CA LEU A 178 -14.51 -3.46 -9.49
C LEU A 178 -15.73 -4.22 -10.03
N ALA A 179 -16.95 -3.93 -9.54
CA ALA A 179 -18.20 -4.55 -9.99
C ALA A 179 -18.41 -4.46 -11.53
N TRP A 180 -17.74 -3.51 -12.19
CA TRP A 180 -17.79 -3.31 -13.64
C TRP A 180 -16.84 -4.20 -14.46
N ARG A 181 -15.93 -4.97 -13.84
CA ARG A 181 -15.05 -5.91 -14.55
C ARG A 181 -15.62 -7.34 -14.55
N PRO A 182 -15.96 -7.93 -15.70
CA PRO A 182 -16.32 -9.34 -15.79
C PRO A 182 -15.04 -10.20 -15.80
N VAL A 183 -14.37 -10.34 -14.66
CA VAL A 183 -13.22 -11.26 -14.54
C VAL A 183 -13.29 -12.06 -13.24
N TYR A 184 -14.40 -12.79 -13.04
CA TYR A 184 -14.41 -14.04 -12.25
C TYR A 184 -15.69 -14.87 -12.51
N ARG A 185 -15.89 -15.32 -13.75
CA ARG A 185 -16.89 -16.34 -14.11
C ARG A 185 -16.24 -17.65 -14.57
N GLY A 186 -15.09 -18.00 -14.00
CA GLY A 186 -14.37 -19.23 -14.31
C GLY A 186 -14.18 -20.09 -13.06
N GLY A 187 -15.28 -20.66 -12.54
CA GLY A 187 -15.20 -21.48 -11.32
C GLY A 187 -16.36 -22.46 -11.13
N ARG A 188 -17.15 -22.76 -12.16
CA ARG A 188 -18.10 -23.89 -12.19
C ARG A 188 -18.23 -24.42 -13.62
N ALA A 189 -17.30 -25.29 -13.99
CA ALA A 189 -17.47 -26.22 -15.09
C ALA A 189 -16.64 -27.48 -14.80
N SER A 190 -17.22 -28.37 -14.00
CA SER A 190 -17.06 -29.83 -14.02
C SER A 190 -17.89 -30.41 -12.88
#